data_AF-A0A1G7SVP8-F1
#
_entry.id   AF-A0A1G7SVP8-F1
#
_cell.length_a   1.000
_cell.length_b   1.000
_cell.length_c   1.000
_cell.angle_alpha   90.00
_cell.angle_beta   90.00
_cell.angle_gamma   90.00
#
_symmetry.space_group_name_H-M   'P 1'
#
loop_
_entity.id
_entity.type
_entity.pdbx_description
1 polymer ?
#
loop_
_entity_poly.entity_id
_entity_poly.type
_entity_poly.pdbx_seq_one_letter_code
_entity_poly.pdbx_strand_id
1 'polypeptide(L)'
;MKISRISLATAAILVSAPAMASSMVYAPVNPSFGGDPLNGAWLLSQATAQTPGAGAPSFAIDFPDLGLIGGGEQPVDEDDATAEE
;
A
#
# COMPACT_ATOMS: atom_id res chain seq x y z
N MET A 1 -48.05 34.40 -18.39
CA MET A 1 -47.10 33.52 -19.11
C MET A 1 -46.34 32.67 -18.09
N LYS A 2 -46.85 31.48 -17.71
CA LYS A 2 -46.24 30.58 -16.70
C LYS A 2 -45.80 29.23 -17.27
N ILE A 3 -45.98 29.02 -18.58
CA ILE A 3 -45.81 27.74 -19.30
C ILE A 3 -44.35 27.53 -19.76
N SER A 4 -43.56 28.61 -19.89
CA SER A 4 -42.20 28.57 -20.45
C SER A 4 -41.19 27.73 -19.64
N ARG A 5 -41.33 27.66 -18.31
CA ARG A 5 -40.41 26.90 -17.45
C ARG A 5 -40.63 25.39 -17.57
N ILE A 6 -41.89 24.98 -17.77
CA ILE A 6 -42.28 23.58 -17.90
C ILE A 6 -41.75 23.04 -19.23
N SER A 7 -41.97 23.77 -20.33
CA SER A 7 -41.44 23.38 -21.64
C SER A 7 -39.92 23.25 -21.67
N LEU A 8 -39.19 24.13 -20.97
CA LEU A 8 -37.73 24.07 -20.90
C LEU A 8 -37.23 22.84 -20.11
N ALA A 9 -37.89 22.49 -19.00
CA ALA A 9 -37.55 21.31 -18.22
C ALA A 9 -37.81 20.00 -18.99
N THR A 10 -38.90 19.92 -19.75
CA THR A 10 -39.21 18.74 -20.58
C THR A 10 -38.18 18.54 -21.68
N ALA A 11 -37.73 19.63 -22.34
CA ALA A 11 -36.70 19.55 -23.37
C ALA A 11 -35.34 19.06 -22.82
N ALA A 12 -34.97 19.47 -21.60
CA ALA A 12 -33.73 19.04 -20.96
C ALA A 12 -33.71 17.54 -20.63
N ILE A 13 -34.86 16.98 -20.22
CA ILE A 13 -34.99 15.55 -19.92
C ILE A 13 -34.89 14.72 -21.21
N LEU A 14 -35.46 15.20 -22.32
CA LEU A 14 -35.44 14.52 -23.63
C LEU A 14 -34.04 14.43 -24.25
N VAL A 15 -33.09 15.27 -23.86
CA VAL A 15 -31.71 15.32 -24.39
C VAL A 15 -30.70 14.54 -23.52
N SER A 16 -31.11 13.99 -22.37
CA SER A 16 -30.18 13.31 -21.47
C SER A 16 -29.64 12.01 -22.06
N ALA A 17 -28.32 11.91 -22.23
CA ALA A 17 -27.63 10.70 -22.68
C ALA A 17 -27.28 9.77 -21.49
N PRO A 18 -27.24 8.45 -21.69
CA PRO A 18 -26.86 7.52 -20.63
C PRO A 18 -25.39 7.71 -20.24
N ALA A 19 -25.13 7.93 -18.96
CA ALA A 19 -23.77 7.93 -18.41
C ALA A 19 -23.28 6.48 -18.31
N MET A 20 -22.29 6.12 -19.13
CA MET A 20 -21.63 4.81 -19.10
C MET A 20 -20.50 4.85 -18.05
N ALA A 21 -20.61 4.01 -17.03
CA ALA A 21 -19.53 3.80 -16.05
C ALA A 21 -18.77 2.52 -16.39
N SER A 22 -17.44 2.58 -16.37
CA SER A 22 -16.59 1.39 -16.47
C SER A 22 -16.61 0.61 -15.15
N SER A 23 -16.52 -0.72 -15.23
CA SER A 23 -16.36 -1.56 -14.04
C SER A 23 -15.03 -1.28 -13.36
N MET A 24 -15.06 -0.83 -12.11
CA MET A 24 -13.88 -0.80 -11.26
C MET A 24 -13.86 -2.08 -10.43
N VAL A 25 -12.88 -2.94 -10.67
CA VAL A 25 -12.64 -4.14 -9.86
C VAL A 25 -11.60 -3.80 -8.80
N TYR A 26 -11.94 -4.05 -7.54
CA TYR A 26 -10.98 -3.92 -6.45
C TYR A 26 -10.07 -5.16 -6.41
N ALA A 27 -8.77 -4.93 -6.58
CA ALA A 27 -7.74 -5.92 -6.32
C ALA A 27 -6.94 -5.47 -5.10
N PRO A 28 -6.84 -6.27 -4.03
CA PRO A 28 -5.97 -5.96 -2.91
C PRO A 28 -4.53 -5.77 -3.39
N VAL A 29 -3.81 -4.77 -2.89
CA VAL A 29 -2.40 -4.57 -3.25
C VAL A 29 -1.51 -5.63 -2.59
N ASN A 30 -1.89 -6.07 -1.39
CA ASN A 30 -1.14 -7.05 -0.62
C ASN A 30 -1.42 -8.47 -1.15
N PRO A 31 -0.37 -9.24 -1.52
CA PRO A 31 -0.48 -10.61 -2.02
C PRO A 31 -1.27 -11.56 -1.11
N SER A 32 -1.19 -11.39 0.22
CA SER A 32 -1.87 -12.24 1.20
C SER A 32 -3.39 -12.20 1.09
N PHE A 33 -3.95 -11.15 0.47
CA PHE A 33 -5.38 -11.02 0.22
C PHE A 33 -5.77 -11.34 -1.24
N GLY A 34 -4.86 -11.93 -2.04
CA GLY A 34 -5.11 -12.24 -3.45
C GLY A 34 -4.69 -11.13 -4.43
N GLY A 35 -3.79 -10.25 -4.00
CA GLY A 35 -3.17 -9.22 -4.83
C GLY A 35 -2.05 -9.72 -5.74
N ASP A 36 -1.38 -8.80 -6.43
CA ASP A 36 -0.24 -9.12 -7.29
C ASP A 36 0.95 -9.65 -6.46
N PRO A 37 1.42 -10.90 -6.68
CA PRO A 37 2.54 -11.47 -5.93
C PRO A 37 3.85 -10.71 -6.10
N LEU A 38 4.02 -9.93 -7.17
CA LEU A 38 5.21 -9.12 -7.40
C LEU A 38 5.38 -8.01 -6.35
N ASN A 39 4.29 -7.56 -5.72
CA ASN A 39 4.33 -6.51 -4.71
C ASN A 39 4.88 -6.98 -3.35
N GLY A 40 5.04 -8.29 -3.12
CA GLY A 40 5.39 -8.84 -1.81
C GLY A 40 6.75 -8.35 -1.28
N ALA A 41 7.79 -8.40 -2.12
CA ALA A 41 9.13 -7.98 -1.72
C ALA A 41 9.22 -6.47 -1.40
N TRP A 42 8.53 -5.65 -2.22
CA TRP A 42 8.48 -4.21 -2.00
C TRP A 42 7.73 -3.85 -0.72
N LEU A 43 6.55 -4.43 -0.50
CA LEU A 43 5.75 -4.17 0.71
C LEU A 43 6.49 -4.59 1.99
N LEU A 44 7.21 -5.72 1.97
CA LEU A 44 8.00 -6.17 3.10
C LEU A 44 9.18 -5.22 3.38
N SER A 45 9.91 -4.82 2.33
CA SER A 45 11.01 -3.86 2.46
C SER A 45 10.55 -2.52 3.04
N GLN A 46 9.38 -2.03 2.61
CA GLN A 46 8.79 -0.79 3.14
C GLN A 46 8.41 -0.93 4.61
N ALA A 47 7.86 -2.07 5.02
CA ALA A 47 7.51 -2.33 6.41
C ALA A 47 8.76 -2.35 7.31
N THR A 48 9.83 -3.02 6.88
CA THR A 48 11.09 -3.10 7.62
C THR A 48 11.79 -1.75 7.76
N ALA A 49 11.76 -0.92 6.71
CA ALA A 49 12.39 0.41 6.75
C ALA A 49 11.68 1.39 7.71
N GLN A 50 10.39 1.16 8.01
CA GLN A 50 9.58 2.05 8.84
C GLN A 50 9.41 1.57 10.28
N THR A 51 9.69 0.31 10.58
CA THR A 51 9.59 -0.21 11.94
C THR A 51 10.89 0.07 12.70
N PRO A 52 10.84 0.82 13.82
CA PRO A 52 12.02 1.06 14.64
C PRO A 52 12.60 -0.27 15.12
N GLY A 53 13.90 -0.50 14.90
CA GLY A 53 14.59 -1.69 15.36
C GLY A 53 14.43 -2.95 14.50
N ALA A 54 13.66 -2.95 13.39
CA ALA A 54 13.87 -4.02 12.42
C ALA A 54 15.10 -3.69 11.58
N GLY A 55 16.14 -4.51 11.75
CA GLY A 55 17.28 -4.53 10.84
C GLY A 55 16.83 -4.68 9.39
N ALA A 56 17.72 -4.31 8.45
CA ALA A 56 17.46 -4.32 7.01
C ALA A 56 16.74 -5.59 6.54
N PRO A 57 15.82 -5.49 5.55
CA PRO A 57 15.07 -6.64 5.06
C PRO A 57 16.05 -7.68 4.50
N SER A 58 16.32 -8.71 5.29
CA SER A 58 17.19 -9.82 4.91
C SER A 58 16.41 -10.75 3.99
N PHE A 59 16.21 -10.35 2.73
CA PHE A 59 16.13 -11.35 1.67
C PHE A 59 17.59 -11.75 1.35
N ALA A 60 18.18 -12.55 2.24
CA ALA A 60 19.37 -13.27 1.86
C ALA A 60 18.92 -14.30 0.81
N ILE A 61 19.07 -13.98 -0.47
CA ILE A 61 19.24 -15.05 -1.45
C ILE A 61 20.57 -15.67 -1.07
N ASP A 62 20.50 -16.86 -0.45
CA ASP A 62 21.63 -17.69 -0.08
C ASP A 62 22.38 -18.09 -1.36
N PHE A 63 23.23 -17.19 -1.85
CA PHE A 63 24.26 -17.50 -2.82
C PHE A 63 25.49 -17.87 -2.00
N PRO A 64 25.89 -19.16 -1.95
CA PRO A 64 26.97 -19.64 -1.08
C PRO A 64 28.37 -19.14 -1.46
N ASP A 65 28.52 -18.12 -2.31
CA ASP A 65 29.78 -17.76 -2.96
C ASP A 65 30.17 -16.27 -2.91
N LEU A 66 29.40 -15.36 -2.32
CA LEU A 66 29.83 -13.97 -2.19
C LEU A 66 29.60 -13.47 -0.76
N GLY A 67 30.71 -13.35 -0.04
CA GLY A 67 30.75 -12.93 1.36
C GLY A 67 29.86 -11.73 1.67
N LEU A 68 29.14 -11.88 2.78
CA LEU A 68 28.26 -10.91 3.43
C LEU A 68 28.81 -9.47 3.37
N ILE A 69 28.22 -8.63 2.53
CA ILE A 69 28.30 -7.16 2.65
C ILE A 69 27.09 -6.69 3.48
N GLY A 70 27.32 -6.51 4.78
CA GLY A 70 26.29 -5.99 5.69
C GLY A 70 26.76 -6.03 7.14
N GLY A 71 27.92 -5.44 7.42
CA GLY A 71 28.46 -5.32 8.77
C GLY A 71 27.67 -4.33 9.63
N GLY A 72 27.70 -4.59 10.93
CA GLY A 72 27.18 -3.70 11.97
C GLY A 72 26.64 -4.52 13.12
N GLU A 73 27.52 -5.07 13.95
CA GLU A 73 27.16 -5.60 15.25
C GLU A 73 26.37 -4.54 16.02
N GLN A 74 25.12 -4.85 16.37
CA GLN A 74 24.35 -4.01 17.25
C GLN A 74 24.93 -4.22 18.66
N PRO A 75 25.49 -3.18 19.31
CA PRO A 75 25.89 -3.32 20.70
C PRO A 75 24.65 -3.71 21.51
N VAL A 76 24.81 -4.76 22.32
CA VAL A 76 23.81 -5.16 23.29
C VAL A 76 23.79 -4.04 24.33
N ASP A 77 22.75 -3.21 24.32
CA ASP A 77 22.52 -2.23 25.39
C ASP A 77 22.13 -3.02 26.65
N GLU A 78 23.15 -3.44 27.39
CA GLU A 78 23.07 -4.26 28.60
C GLU A 78 22.70 -3.44 29.87
N ASP A 79 22.01 -2.31 29.71
CA ASP A 79 21.80 -1.30 30.77
C ASP A 79 20.32 -0.98 31.08
N ASP A 80 19.36 -1.88 30.83
CA ASP A 80 17.99 -1.74 31.36
C ASP A 80 17.67 -2.75 32.47
N ALA A 81 18.62 -2.87 33.40
CA ALA A 81 18.43 -3.56 34.67
C ALA A 81 18.98 -2.69 35.80
N THR A 82 18.35 -1.55 36.07
CA THR A 82 18.11 -0.98 37.42
C THR A 82 17.57 0.46 37.34
N ALA A 83 16.66 0.78 38.26
CA ALA A 83 16.01 2.08 38.53
C ALA A 83 14.66 2.23 37.79
N GLU A 84 13.50 2.38 38.44
CA GLU A 84 13.21 2.99 39.74
C GLU A 84 12.03 2.28 40.42
N GLU A 85 11.98 2.49 41.74
CA GLU A 85 10.98 2.14 42.76
C GLU A 85 9.50 2.35 42.40
#